data_AF-A0A1E3L599-F1
#
_entry.id   AF-A0A1E3L599-F1
#
_cell.length_a   1.000
_cell.length_b   1.000
_cell.length_c   1.000
_cell.angle_alpha   90.00
_cell.angle_beta   90.00
_cell.angle_gamma   90.00
#
_symmetry.space_group_name_H-M   'P 1'
#
loop_
_entity.id
_entity.type
_entity.pdbx_description
1 polymer ?
#
loop_
_entity_poly.entity_id
_entity_poly.type
_entity_poly.pdbx_seq_one_letter_code
_entity_poly.pdbx_strand_id
1 'polypeptide(L)'
;MNQRQAQKIIPSTWIMIEKQNNSTSDYILYAIDWKRKARWSWEGWNDLADLLQFNIPVRRKLGSPNYSSQPCAKIAKKAIVLRMNEQQYDRFEMLLYKPFSKKKWNSFLKEYRQ
;
A
#
# COMPACT_ATOMS: atom_id res chain seq x y z
N MET A 1 5.97 -24.69 2.63
CA MET A 1 6.14 -23.40 1.92
C MET A 1 6.92 -22.46 2.84
N ASN A 2 8.09 -21.96 2.42
CA ASN A 2 9.04 -21.30 3.32
C ASN A 2 8.49 -19.96 3.84
N GLN A 3 8.37 -19.75 5.15
CA GLN A 3 7.79 -18.52 5.74
C GLN A 3 8.48 -17.23 5.25
N ARG A 4 9.80 -17.30 4.98
CA ARG A 4 10.58 -16.21 4.35
C ARG A 4 10.14 -15.84 2.92
N GLN A 5 9.47 -16.74 2.21
CA GLN A 5 8.91 -16.44 0.88
C GLN A 5 7.54 -15.75 0.97
N ALA A 6 6.84 -15.86 2.12
CA ALA A 6 5.57 -15.19 2.38
C ALA A 6 5.74 -13.70 2.75
N GLN A 7 6.91 -13.32 3.27
CA GLN A 7 7.25 -11.93 3.62
C GLN A 7 7.55 -11.02 2.40
N LYS A 8 7.57 -11.55 1.17
CA LYS A 8 8.02 -10.82 -0.03
C LYS A 8 6.85 -10.42 -0.91
N ILE A 9 6.81 -9.14 -1.29
CA ILE A 9 5.67 -8.54 -2.00
C ILE A 9 5.88 -8.61 -3.51
N ILE A 10 4.82 -8.94 -4.25
CA ILE A 10 4.75 -8.75 -5.70
C ILE A 10 3.68 -7.70 -5.96
N PRO A 11 4.05 -6.42 -5.96
CA PRO A 11 3.08 -5.35 -6.05
C PRO A 11 2.52 -5.29 -7.46
N SER A 12 1.20 -5.36 -7.58
CA SER A 12 0.49 -4.94 -8.79
C SER A 12 0.21 -3.44 -8.76
N THR A 13 -0.05 -2.89 -7.57
CA THR A 13 -0.33 -1.47 -7.37
C THR A 13 0.15 -1.05 -5.99
N TRP A 14 0.70 0.15 -5.91
CA TRP A 14 1.07 0.81 -4.65
C TRP A 14 0.10 1.95 -4.39
N ILE A 15 -0.32 2.09 -3.15
CA ILE A 15 -1.19 3.19 -2.70
C ILE A 15 -0.52 3.80 -1.47
N MET A 16 -0.27 5.10 -1.50
CA MET A 16 0.21 5.85 -0.34
C MET A 16 -0.93 6.71 0.15
N ILE A 17 -1.28 6.59 1.42
CA ILE A 17 -2.33 7.36 2.07
C ILE A 17 -1.69 8.33 3.05
N GLU A 18 -2.07 9.58 2.93
CA GLU A 18 -1.92 10.60 3.98
C GLU A 18 -3.28 10.71 4.67
N LYS A 19 -3.39 10.10 5.85
CA LYS A 19 -4.57 10.17 6.70
C LYS A 19 -4.48 11.44 7.54
N GLN A 20 -5.33 12.41 7.22
CA GLN A 20 -5.44 13.66 7.93
C GLN A 20 -6.36 13.47 9.14
N ASN A 21 -5.79 13.56 10.34
CA ASN A 21 -6.52 13.70 11.60
C ASN A 21 -6.54 15.19 12.00
N ASN A 22 -7.40 15.56 12.94
CA ASN A 22 -7.63 16.96 13.32
C ASN A 22 -6.37 17.75 13.75
N SER A 23 -5.27 17.08 14.09
CA SER A 23 -4.03 17.70 14.56
C SER A 23 -2.74 17.10 13.98
N THR A 24 -2.82 15.96 13.27
CA THR A 24 -1.65 15.25 12.73
C THR A 24 -1.99 14.55 11.41
N SER A 25 -0.97 14.26 10.62
CA SER A 25 -1.07 13.38 9.46
C SER A 25 -0.40 12.05 9.79
N ASP A 26 -1.10 10.95 9.51
CA ASP A 26 -0.51 9.61 9.55
C ASP A 26 -0.26 9.15 8.10
N TYR A 27 0.95 8.70 7.81
CA TYR A 27 1.36 8.22 6.51
C TYR A 27 1.37 6.70 6.48
N ILE A 28 0.66 6.16 5.49
CA ILE A 28 0.43 4.73 5.35
C ILE A 28 0.75 4.31 3.93
N LEU A 29 1.41 3.17 3.77
CA LEU A 29 1.65 2.58 2.46
C LEU A 29 0.98 1.22 2.35
N TYR A 30 0.26 1.02 1.25
CA TYR A 30 -0.33 -0.25 0.87
C TYR A 30 0.29 -0.80 -0.41
N ALA A 31 0.51 -2.11 -0.41
CA ALA A 31 0.80 -2.89 -1.62
C ALA A 31 -0.37 -3.82 -1.91
N ILE A 32 -0.82 -3.85 -3.16
CA ILE A 32 -1.87 -4.76 -3.62
C ILE A 32 -1.32 -5.68 -4.71
N ASP A 33 -1.53 -6.99 -4.55
CA ASP A 33 -1.33 -8.00 -5.60
C ASP A 33 -2.70 -8.48 -6.11
N TRP A 34 -3.14 -7.98 -7.27
CA TRP A 34 -4.44 -8.34 -7.87
C TRP A 34 -4.51 -9.83 -8.24
N LYS A 35 -3.38 -10.42 -8.62
CA LYS A 35 -3.32 -11.81 -9.09
C LYS A 35 -3.49 -12.78 -7.93
N ARG A 36 -2.90 -12.46 -6.77
CA ARG A 36 -2.99 -13.29 -5.56
C ARG A 36 -4.07 -12.87 -4.59
N LYS A 37 -4.77 -11.76 -4.86
CA LYS A 37 -5.73 -11.17 -3.94
C LYS A 37 -5.10 -10.88 -2.58
N ALA A 38 -3.82 -10.52 -2.58
CA ALA A 38 -3.03 -10.25 -1.39
C ALA A 38 -2.84 -8.75 -1.21
N ARG A 39 -2.69 -8.35 0.04
CA ARG A 39 -2.48 -6.96 0.45
C ARG A 39 -1.49 -6.92 1.60
N TRP A 40 -0.71 -5.86 1.65
CA TRP A 40 0.21 -5.56 2.73
C TRP A 40 0.10 -4.09 3.06
N SER A 41 0.26 -3.76 4.33
CA SER A 41 0.32 -2.38 4.80
C SER A 41 1.57 -2.16 5.62
N TRP A 42 2.05 -0.92 5.56
CA TRP A 42 3.03 -0.38 6.47
C TRP A 42 2.45 0.92 7.00
N GLU A 43 2.35 1.01 8.32
CA GLU A 43 1.68 2.07 9.06
C GLU A 43 2.58 2.57 10.19
N GLY A 44 2.25 3.71 10.79
CA GLY A 44 2.92 4.22 12.00
C GLY A 44 3.91 5.34 11.77
N TRP A 45 3.87 6.02 10.63
CA TRP A 45 4.69 7.22 10.38
C TRP A 45 3.86 8.48 10.51
N ASN A 46 4.34 9.44 11.29
CA ASN A 46 3.73 10.76 11.41
C ASN A 46 4.44 11.81 10.54
N ASP A 47 5.55 11.41 9.90
CA ASP A 47 6.31 12.21 8.94
C ASP A 47 6.49 11.43 7.64
N LEU A 48 6.22 12.10 6.53
CA LEU A 48 6.42 11.57 5.19
C LEU A 48 7.90 11.25 4.94
N ALA A 49 8.83 12.05 5.47
CA ALA A 49 10.26 11.85 5.23
C ALA A 49 10.73 10.48 5.76
N ASP A 50 10.28 10.09 6.95
CA ASP A 50 10.61 8.81 7.57
C ASP A 50 10.01 7.65 6.77
N LEU A 51 8.75 7.76 6.33
CA LEU A 51 8.14 6.77 5.46
C LEU A 51 8.97 6.59 4.18
N LEU A 52 9.40 7.68 3.54
CA LEU A 52 10.14 7.64 2.27
C LEU A 52 11.52 6.97 2.40
N GLN A 53 12.15 7.01 3.58
CA GLN A 53 13.41 6.33 3.86
C GLN A 53 13.26 4.82 4.10
N PHE A 54 12.06 4.35 4.45
CA PHE A 54 11.81 2.95 4.75
C PHE A 54 12.05 2.04 3.54
N ASN A 55 12.72 0.90 3.76
CA ASN A 55 13.10 -0.05 2.73
C ASN A 55 12.15 -1.25 2.67
N ILE A 56 11.47 -1.42 1.54
CA ILE A 56 10.41 -2.41 1.40
C ILE A 56 10.90 -3.64 0.62
N PRO A 57 10.68 -4.87 1.11
CA PRO A 57 11.13 -6.08 0.44
C PRO A 57 10.26 -6.45 -0.78
N VAL A 58 10.74 -6.21 -1.99
CA VAL A 58 10.01 -6.43 -3.25
C VAL A 58 10.59 -7.59 -4.05
N ARG A 59 9.70 -8.32 -4.75
CA ARG A 59 10.07 -9.39 -5.70
C ARG A 59 9.55 -9.06 -7.09
N ARG A 60 10.34 -9.41 -8.12
CA ARG A 60 9.98 -9.16 -9.53
C ARG A 60 8.95 -10.15 -10.09
N LYS A 61 9.03 -11.44 -9.71
CA LYS A 61 8.10 -12.49 -10.18
C LYS A 61 7.90 -13.58 -9.13
N LEU A 62 6.79 -14.31 -9.21
CA LEU A 62 6.53 -15.47 -8.35
C LEU A 62 7.63 -16.52 -8.53
N GLY A 63 8.05 -17.17 -7.44
CA GLY A 63 9.07 -18.21 -7.51
C GLY A 63 10.51 -17.72 -7.75
N SER A 64 10.73 -16.45 -8.14
CA SER A 64 12.09 -15.90 -8.35
C SER A 64 12.99 -15.97 -7.12
N PRO A 65 14.21 -16.52 -7.23
CA PRO A 65 15.19 -16.42 -6.15
C PRO A 65 15.68 -14.98 -5.97
N ASN A 66 15.62 -14.15 -7.00
CA ASN A 66 16.02 -12.74 -6.96
C ASN A 66 14.97 -11.90 -6.21
N TYR A 67 15.42 -11.22 -5.17
CA TYR A 67 14.67 -10.24 -4.37
C TYR A 67 15.51 -8.98 -4.20
N SER A 68 14.86 -7.85 -3.97
CA SER A 68 15.51 -6.58 -3.69
C SER A 68 14.70 -5.80 -2.66
N SER A 69 15.34 -4.99 -1.85
CA SER A 69 14.65 -3.89 -1.19
C SER A 69 14.57 -2.69 -2.13
N GLN A 70 13.53 -1.87 -1.98
CA GLN A 70 13.48 -0.55 -2.59
C GLN A 70 13.09 0.47 -1.52
N PRO A 71 13.73 1.65 -1.50
CA PRO A 71 13.28 2.73 -0.63
C PRO A 71 11.87 3.13 -1.04
N CYS A 72 11.04 3.45 -0.06
CA CYS A 72 9.68 3.89 -0.28
C CYS A 72 9.65 5.13 -1.17
N ALA A 73 10.65 6.02 -1.11
CA ALA A 73 10.82 7.13 -2.04
C ALA A 73 10.73 6.74 -3.52
N LYS A 74 11.27 5.57 -3.89
CA LYS A 74 11.21 5.06 -5.27
C LYS A 74 9.84 4.48 -5.60
N ILE A 75 9.17 3.89 -4.61
CA ILE A 75 7.83 3.31 -4.72
C ILE A 75 6.79 4.43 -4.81
N ALA A 76 6.88 5.45 -3.96
CA ALA A 76 6.00 6.61 -3.89
C ALA A 76 5.86 7.32 -5.24
N LYS A 77 6.95 7.44 -6.01
CA LYS A 77 6.93 7.97 -7.39
C LYS A 77 5.98 7.24 -8.35
N LYS A 78 5.61 5.99 -8.03
CA LYS A 78 4.72 5.14 -8.81
C LYS A 78 3.44 4.77 -8.05
N ALA A 79 3.29 5.27 -6.82
CA ALA A 79 2.14 4.99 -5.99
C ALA A 79 0.99 5.92 -6.37
N ILE A 80 -0.23 5.44 -6.18
CA ILE A 80 -1.41 6.29 -6.16
C ILE A 80 -1.39 7.00 -4.80
N VAL A 81 -1.21 8.32 -4.80
CA VAL A 81 -1.19 9.11 -3.56
C VAL A 81 -2.59 9.59 -3.28
N LEU A 82 -3.11 9.28 -2.09
CA LEU A 82 -4.44 9.66 -1.66
C LEU A 82 -4.34 10.46 -0.37
N ARG A 83 -4.98 11.61 -0.32
CA ARG A 83 -5.18 12.38 0.90
C ARG A 83 -6.59 12.13 1.39
N MET A 84 -6.72 11.65 2.62
CA MET A 84 -8.01 11.23 3.16
C MET A 84 -8.19 11.82 4.54
N ASN A 85 -9.37 12.36 4.81
CA ASN A 85 -9.80 12.58 6.20
C ASN A 85 -10.20 11.23 6.85
N GLU A 86 -10.48 11.26 8.15
CA GLU A 86 -10.86 10.07 8.93
C GLU A 86 -12.03 9.30 8.29
N GLN A 87 -13.11 9.98 7.90
CA GLN A 87 -14.29 9.33 7.31
C GLN A 87 -14.00 8.66 5.95
N GLN A 88 -13.14 9.27 5.13
CA GLN A 88 -12.70 8.70 3.86
C GLN A 88 -11.79 7.48 4.09
N TYR A 89 -10.93 7.57 5.10
CA TYR A 89 -10.07 6.46 5.50
C TYR A 89 -10.87 5.27 6.03
N ASP A 90 -11.91 5.49 6.83
CA ASP A 90 -12.77 4.40 7.32
C ASP A 90 -13.42 3.63 6.16
N ARG A 91 -13.88 4.35 5.12
CA ARG A 91 -14.41 3.72 3.90
C ARG A 91 -13.35 2.91 3.17
N PHE A 92 -12.11 3.38 3.14
CA PHE A 92 -10.98 2.63 2.61
C PHE A 92 -10.71 1.37 3.44
N GLU A 93 -10.71 1.48 4.77
CA GLU A 93 -10.48 0.37 5.69
C GLU A 93 -11.55 -0.71 5.56
N MET A 94 -12.80 -0.33 5.34
CA MET A 94 -13.88 -1.27 5.02
C MET A 94 -13.61 -2.09 3.74
N LEU A 95 -12.86 -1.55 2.76
CA LEU A 95 -12.43 -2.33 1.58
C LEU A 95 -11.34 -3.34 1.93
N LEU A 96 -10.52 -3.05 2.95
CA LEU A 96 -9.59 -4.01 3.50
C LEU A 96 -10.38 -5.13 4.20
N TYR A 97 -11.29 -4.89 5.12
CA TYR A 97 -11.92 -6.03 5.83
C TYR A 97 -12.84 -6.92 4.97
N LYS A 98 -13.29 -6.44 3.80
CA LYS A 98 -14.13 -7.23 2.89
C LYS A 98 -13.32 -8.22 2.03
N PRO A 99 -13.97 -9.29 1.53
CA PRO A 99 -13.37 -10.18 0.54
C PRO A 99 -12.84 -9.38 -0.66
N PHE A 100 -11.65 -9.76 -1.10
CA PHE A 100 -10.92 -9.03 -2.13
C PHE A 100 -11.70 -8.98 -3.45
N SER A 101 -12.11 -7.77 -3.85
CA SER A 101 -12.83 -7.53 -5.09
C SER A 101 -12.15 -6.45 -5.92
N LYS A 102 -11.49 -6.86 -7.03
CA LYS A 102 -10.83 -5.94 -7.96
C LYS A 102 -11.78 -4.86 -8.48
N LYS A 103 -13.07 -5.19 -8.70
CA LYS A 103 -14.08 -4.22 -9.14
C LYS A 103 -14.31 -3.13 -8.10
N LYS A 104 -14.47 -3.49 -6.82
CA LYS A 104 -14.67 -2.52 -5.73
C LYS A 104 -13.45 -1.62 -5.54
N TRP A 105 -12.25 -2.22 -5.55
CA TRP A 105 -11.00 -1.47 -5.50
C TRP A 105 -10.84 -0.48 -6.65
N ASN A 106 -11.09 -0.91 -7.89
CA ASN A 106 -11.02 -0.02 -9.05
C ASN A 106 -12.06 1.09 -8.99
N SER A 107 -13.27 0.80 -8.48
CA SER A 107 -14.32 1.80 -8.30
C SER A 107 -13.87 2.87 -7.30
N PHE A 108 -13.36 2.44 -6.14
CA PHE A 108 -12.85 3.32 -5.11
C PHE A 108 -11.67 4.16 -5.62
N LEU A 109 -10.65 3.54 -6.21
CA LEU A 109 -9.48 4.26 -6.73
C LEU A 109 -9.81 5.27 -7.84
N LYS A 110 -10.94 5.11 -8.55
CA LYS A 110 -11.40 6.11 -9.53
C LYS A 110 -12.01 7.34 -8.84
N GLU A 111 -12.71 7.15 -7.74
CA GLU A 111 -13.34 8.23 -6.96
C GLU A 111 -12.30 9.20 -6.40
N TYR A 112 -11.13 8.70 -6.01
CA TYR A 112 -10.06 9.49 -5.39
C TYR A 112 -8.91 9.86 -6.35
N ARG A 113 -9.07 9.66 -7.66
CA ARG A 113 -8.09 10.03 -8.70
C ARG A 113 -8.35 11.39 -9.36
N GLN A 114 -9.26 12.19 -8.79
CA GLN A 114 -9.61 13.52 -9.29
C GLN A 114 -8.58 14.57 -8.89
#